data_AF-A0A1B6JT48-F1
#
_entry.id   AF-A0A1B6JT48-F1
#
_cell.length_a   1.000
_cell.length_b   1.000
_cell.length_c   1.000
_cell.angle_alpha   90.00
_cell.angle_beta   90.00
_cell.angle_gamma   90.00
#
_symmetry.space_group_name_H-M   'P 1'
#
loop_
_entity.id
_entity.type
_entity.pdbx_description
1 polymer ?
#
loop_
_entity_poly.entity_id
_entity_poly.type
_entity_poly.pdbx_seq_one_letter_code
_entity_poly.pdbx_strand_id
1 'polypeptide(L)'
;YDFLENHILKTKIHVKGTNKMNYLHYSSCHPNHVKKSIPKSLSLRAKSLCTNASDFKIYKSKLTKALSNRGYPTKLLNRQLRQPKKATTIPNYFQNDPK
;
A
#
# COMPACT_ATOMS: atom_id res chain seq x y z
N TYR A 1 3.47 24.07 -5.01
CA TYR A 1 3.08 22.75 -4.48
C TYR A 1 1.88 22.31 -5.29
N ASP A 2 2.10 21.71 -6.45
CA ASP A 2 1.00 21.48 -7.40
C ASP A 2 0.53 20.04 -7.25
N PHE A 3 -0.45 19.85 -6.37
CA PHE A 3 -1.16 18.57 -6.19
C PHE A 3 -2.11 18.26 -7.36
N LEU A 4 -2.18 19.15 -8.34
CA LEU A 4 -2.98 19.04 -9.55
C LEU A 4 -2.04 18.88 -10.74
N GLU A 5 -2.18 17.77 -11.47
CA GLU A 5 -1.58 17.61 -12.80
C GLU A 5 -2.72 17.30 -13.77
N ASN A 6 -2.85 18.09 -14.84
CA ASN A 6 -3.92 17.93 -15.82
C ASN A 6 -5.33 17.88 -15.21
N HIS A 7 -5.60 18.72 -14.19
CA HIS A 7 -6.84 18.72 -13.41
C HIS A 7 -7.13 17.44 -12.58
N ILE A 8 -6.13 16.56 -12.43
CA ILE A 8 -6.24 15.34 -11.63
C ILE A 8 -5.52 15.53 -10.30
N LEU A 9 -6.20 15.19 -9.20
CA LEU A 9 -5.62 15.18 -7.86
C LEU A 9 -4.57 14.06 -7.73
N LYS A 10 -3.31 14.44 -7.52
CA LYS A 10 -2.23 13.51 -7.18
C LYS A 10 -2.18 13.26 -5.69
N THR A 11 -2.48 12.03 -5.29
CA THR A 11 -2.34 11.58 -3.91
C THR A 11 -1.18 10.61 -3.78
N LYS A 12 -0.51 10.67 -2.63
CA LYS A 12 0.54 9.74 -2.22
C LYS A 12 0.49 9.51 -0.72
N ILE A 13 1.08 8.41 -0.26
CA ILE A 13 1.21 8.18 1.18
C ILE A 13 2.30 9.07 1.77
N HIS A 14 1.90 9.94 2.69
CA HIS A 14 2.80 10.61 3.61
C HIS A 14 2.96 9.79 4.89
N VAL A 15 4.20 9.51 5.31
CA VAL A 15 4.53 8.84 6.57
C VAL A 15 5.12 9.90 7.50
N LYS A 16 4.41 10.20 8.59
CA LYS A 16 4.90 11.16 9.61
C LYS A 16 6.23 10.67 10.21
N GLY A 17 7.10 11.58 10.61
CA GLY A 17 8.40 11.24 11.21
C GLY A 17 8.30 10.40 12.49
N THR A 18 7.20 10.53 13.24
CA THR A 18 6.92 9.70 14.43
C THR A 18 6.51 8.26 14.09
N ASN A 19 6.04 8.02 12.86
CA ASN A 19 5.67 6.68 12.41
C ASN A 19 6.91 5.93 11.91
N LYS A 20 7.48 5.10 12.80
CA LYS A 20 8.65 4.26 12.51
C LYS A 20 8.34 3.03 11.65
N MET A 21 7.07 2.81 11.25
CA MET A 21 6.62 1.59 10.57
C MET A 21 6.97 0.30 11.35
N ASN A 22 6.85 0.34 12.67
CA ASN A 22 7.18 -0.78 13.56
C ASN A 22 6.02 -1.80 13.62
N TYR A 23 5.88 -2.61 12.58
CA TYR A 23 4.83 -3.63 12.50
C TYR A 23 5.07 -4.80 13.45
N LEU A 24 4.09 -5.70 13.54
CA LEU A 24 4.20 -6.90 14.37
C LEU A 24 5.39 -7.79 13.94
N HIS A 25 6.21 -8.28 14.87
CA HIS A 25 7.34 -9.17 14.56
C HIS A 25 6.87 -10.54 14.05
N TYR A 26 7.59 -11.17 13.12
CA TYR A 26 7.15 -12.44 12.54
C TYR A 26 7.14 -13.62 13.54
N SER A 27 8.07 -13.63 14.51
CA SER A 27 8.13 -14.66 15.57
C SER A 27 7.25 -14.37 16.79
N SER A 28 6.47 -13.29 16.78
CA SER A 28 5.58 -12.96 17.90
C SER A 28 4.44 -13.97 18.07
N CYS A 29 3.89 -14.04 19.29
CA CYS A 29 2.78 -14.92 19.69
C CYS A 29 1.42 -14.45 19.14
N HIS A 30 1.34 -14.32 17.82
CA HIS A 30 0.10 -14.03 17.11
C HIS A 30 -0.17 -15.07 16.04
N PRO A 31 -1.44 -15.27 15.67
CA PRO A 31 -1.79 -16.22 14.62
C PRO A 31 -1.07 -15.92 13.30
N ASN A 32 -0.67 -17.00 12.61
CA ASN A 32 0.08 -16.88 11.35
C ASN A 32 -0.70 -16.14 10.27
N HIS A 33 -2.03 -16.23 10.24
CA HIS A 33 -2.85 -15.53 9.26
C HIS A 33 -2.80 -14.00 9.44
N VAL A 34 -2.73 -13.51 10.68
CA VAL A 34 -2.60 -12.07 10.99
C VAL A 34 -1.28 -11.53 10.48
N LYS A 35 -0.18 -12.23 10.80
CA LYS A 35 1.16 -11.85 10.30
C LYS A 35 1.19 -11.85 8.78
N LYS A 36 0.65 -12.89 8.13
CA LYS A 36 0.61 -12.99 6.67
C LYS A 36 -0.28 -11.93 6.00
N SER A 37 -1.30 -11.41 6.68
CA SER A 37 -2.21 -10.41 6.12
C SER A 37 -1.64 -8.99 6.13
N ILE A 38 -0.78 -8.65 7.10
CA ILE A 38 -0.18 -7.31 7.27
C ILE A 38 0.50 -6.81 5.98
N PRO A 39 1.43 -7.54 5.32
CA PRO A 39 2.05 -7.06 4.09
C PRO A 39 1.03 -6.82 2.97
N LYS A 40 0.04 -7.72 2.85
CA LYS A 40 -0.99 -7.66 1.80
C LYS A 40 -1.88 -6.44 1.97
N SER A 41 -2.41 -6.22 3.17
CA SER A 41 -3.34 -5.11 3.45
C SER A 41 -2.65 -3.75 3.30
N LEU A 42 -1.41 -3.61 3.76
CA LEU A 42 -0.64 -2.38 3.61
C LEU A 42 -0.31 -2.07 2.14
N SER A 43 0.00 -3.10 1.35
CA SER A 43 0.23 -2.96 -0.10
C SER A 43 -1.04 -2.53 -0.83
N LEU A 44 -2.18 -3.14 -0.52
CA LEU A 44 -3.49 -2.78 -1.09
C LEU A 44 -3.84 -1.31 -0.78
N ARG A 45 -3.69 -0.92 0.49
CA ARG A 45 -3.89 0.48 0.93
C ARG A 45 -3.01 1.43 0.13
N ALA A 46 -1.73 1.10 -0.05
CA ALA A 46 -0.82 1.93 -0.83
C ALA A 46 -1.19 2.06 -2.29
N LYS A 47 -1.68 0.98 -2.90
CA LYS A 47 -2.16 1.00 -4.27
C LYS A 47 -3.41 1.88 -4.44
N SER A 48 -4.27 1.92 -3.43
CA SER A 48 -5.46 2.77 -3.43
C SER A 48 -5.13 4.25 -3.22
N LEU A 49 -4.19 4.56 -2.33
CA LEU A 49 -3.86 5.95 -1.97
C LEU A 49 -2.88 6.64 -2.94
N CYS A 50 -2.05 5.89 -3.67
CA CYS A 50 -1.12 6.47 -4.62
C CYS A 50 -1.75 6.59 -6.02
N THR A 51 -1.82 7.79 -6.55
CA THR A 51 -2.19 8.05 -7.95
C THR A 51 -1.11 7.51 -8.89
N ASN A 52 0.16 7.81 -8.59
CA ASN A 52 1.29 7.44 -9.43
C ASN A 52 1.88 6.08 -9.07
N ALA A 53 2.27 5.32 -10.09
CA ALA A 53 2.95 4.04 -9.89
C ALA A 53 4.34 4.18 -9.25
N SER A 54 5.03 5.30 -9.49
CA SER A 54 6.34 5.62 -8.88
C SER A 54 6.22 5.78 -7.36
N ASP A 55 5.26 6.57 -6.89
CA ASP A 55 5.00 6.78 -5.46
C ASP A 55 4.64 5.46 -4.75
N PHE A 56 3.84 4.62 -5.40
CA PHE A 56 3.55 3.27 -4.91
C PHE A 56 4.82 2.42 -4.80
N LYS A 57 5.69 2.42 -5.82
CA LYS A 57 6.97 1.67 -5.79
C LYS A 57 7.87 2.15 -4.66
N ILE A 58 7.97 3.47 -4.43
CA ILE A 58 8.75 4.05 -3.34
C ILE A 58 8.21 3.59 -1.98
N TYR A 59 6.89 3.70 -1.77
CA TYR A 59 6.26 3.25 -0.52
C TYR A 59 6.43 1.74 -0.32
N LYS A 60 6.23 0.95 -1.38
CA LYS A 60 6.43 -0.51 -1.34
C LYS A 60 7.85 -0.87 -0.95
N SER A 61 8.87 -0.17 -1.47
CA SER A 61 10.27 -0.40 -1.09
C SER A 61 10.50 -0.14 0.41
N LYS A 62 9.98 0.98 0.93
CA LYS A 62 10.03 1.31 2.37
C LYS A 62 9.32 0.25 3.22
N LEU A 63 8.14 -0.19 2.78
CA LEU A 63 7.36 -1.22 3.45
C LEU A 63 8.09 -2.57 3.48
N THR A 64 8.68 -3.00 2.35
CA THR A 64 9.49 -4.22 2.29
C THR A 64 10.64 -4.15 3.29
N LYS A 65 11.39 -3.04 3.32
CA LYS A 65 12.50 -2.85 4.27
C LYS A 65 12.02 -2.93 5.73
N ALA A 66 10.93 -2.23 6.06
CA ALA A 66 10.37 -2.23 7.40
C ALA A 66 9.93 -3.64 7.85
N LEU A 67 9.27 -4.41 6.98
CA LEU A 67 8.84 -5.77 7.30
C LEU A 67 10.00 -6.76 7.34
N SER A 68 10.99 -6.65 6.46
CA SER A 68 12.22 -7.45 6.52
C SER A 68 12.94 -7.27 7.86
N ASN A 69 13.05 -6.03 8.32
CA ASN A 69 13.63 -5.72 9.64
C ASN A 69 12.83 -6.32 10.82
N ARG A 70 11.56 -6.69 10.59
CA ARG A 70 10.69 -7.36 11.57
C ARG A 70 10.65 -8.89 11.41
N GLY A 71 11.60 -9.44 10.67
CA GLY A 71 11.79 -10.88 10.51
C GLY A 71 10.85 -11.56 9.52
N TYR A 72 10.17 -10.80 8.64
CA TYR A 72 9.28 -11.42 7.66
C TYR A 72 10.08 -12.13 6.57
N PRO A 73 9.73 -13.39 6.22
CA PRO A 73 10.43 -14.12 5.17
C PRO A 73 10.34 -13.43 3.81
N THR A 74 11.46 -13.34 3.09
CA THR A 74 11.54 -12.68 1.77
C THR A 74 10.57 -13.28 0.76
N LYS A 75 10.44 -14.62 0.72
CA LYS A 75 9.47 -15.34 -0.12
C LYS A 75 8.03 -14.91 0.17
N LEU A 76 7.69 -14.69 1.44
CA LEU A 76 6.37 -14.22 1.85
C LEU A 76 6.14 -12.79 1.37
N LEU A 77 7.10 -11.89 1.58
CA LEU A 77 7.02 -10.49 1.15
C LEU A 77 6.88 -10.39 -0.37
N ASN A 78 7.69 -11.13 -1.12
CA ASN A 78 7.62 -11.16 -2.59
C ASN A 78 6.24 -11.61 -3.08
N ARG A 79 5.62 -12.59 -2.40
CA ARG A 79 4.28 -13.06 -2.73
C ARG A 79 3.21 -12.03 -2.39
N GLN A 80 3.22 -11.48 -1.17
CA GLN A 80 2.14 -10.61 -0.67
C GLN A 80 2.23 -9.17 -1.20
N LEU A 81 3.44 -8.70 -1.53
CA LEU A 81 3.68 -7.37 -2.07
C LEU A 81 3.74 -7.37 -3.61
N ARG A 82 3.54 -8.51 -4.28
CA ARG A 82 3.34 -8.55 -5.73
C ARG A 82 2.17 -7.64 -6.10
N GLN A 83 2.27 -6.93 -7.23
CA GLN A 83 1.33 -5.90 -7.70
C GLN A 83 -0.12 -6.26 -7.33
N PRO A 84 -0.69 -5.63 -6.28
CA PRO A 84 -2.03 -6.00 -5.86
C PRO A 84 -3.00 -5.55 -6.95
N LYS A 85 -3.82 -6.49 -7.44
CA LYS A 85 -4.92 -6.15 -8.33
C LYS A 85 -5.92 -5.32 -7.52
N LYS A 86 -6.20 -4.09 -7.94
CA LYS A 86 -7.37 -3.38 -7.43
C LYS A 86 -8.60 -4.18 -7.84
N ALA A 87 -9.54 -4.42 -6.93
CA ALA A 87 -10.85 -4.89 -7.33
C ALA A 87 -11.48 -3.77 -8.16
N THR A 88 -11.77 -4.03 -9.43
CA THR A 88 -12.44 -3.10 -10.32
C THR A 88 -13.91 -3.05 -9.94
N THR A 89 -14.27 -2.15 -9.03
CA THR A 89 -15.67 -1.79 -8.80
C THR A 89 -15.71 -0.31 -8.44
N ILE A 90 -15.54 0.54 -9.44
CA ILE A 90 -16.22 1.83 -9.41
C ILE A 90 -17.49 1.56 -10.21
N PRO A 91 -18.70 1.54 -9.60
CA PRO A 91 -19.92 1.63 -10.38
C PRO A 91 -19.85 2.95 -11.16
N ASN A 92 -20.13 2.92 -12.47
CA ASN A 92 -20.24 4.10 -13.32
C ASN A 92 -21.37 5.02 -12.84
N TYR A 93 -21.17 5.76 -11.75
CA TYR A 93 -22.16 6.68 -11.20
C TYR A 93 -22.11 8.07 -11.84
N PHE A 94 -21.01 8.40 -12.54
CA PHE A 94 -20.74 9.75 -13.08
C PHE A 94 -20.75 9.82 -14.61
N GLN A 95 -21.30 8.83 -15.31
CA GLN A 95 -21.33 8.83 -16.79
C GLN A 95 -22.62 9.44 -17.37
N ASN A 96 -23.60 9.86 -16.54
CA ASN A 96 -24.94 10.25 -16.98
C ASN A 96 -25.41 11.58 -16.38
N ASP A 97 -24.57 12.61 -16.33
CA ASP A 97 -25.06 13.98 -16.08
C ASP A 97 -25.40 14.63 -17.43
N PRO A 98 -26.68 14.89 -17.75
CA PRO A 98 -27.03 15.65 -18.94
C PRO A 98 -26.56 17.10 -18.80
N LYS A 99 -25.95 17.61 -19.87
CA LYS A 99 -25.59 19.03 -20.07
C LYS A 99 -26.81 19.93 -20.02
#